data_AF-A0AAU6LSM3-F1
#
_entry.id   AF-A0AAU6LSM3-F1
#
_cell.length_a   1.000
_cell.length_b   1.000
_cell.length_c   1.000
_cell.angle_alpha   90.00
_cell.angle_beta   90.00
_cell.angle_gamma   90.00
#
_symmetry.space_group_name_H-M   'P 1'
#
loop_
_entity.id
_entity.type
_entity.pdbx_description
1 polymer ?
#
loop_
_entity_poly.entity_id
_entity_poly.type
_entity_poly.pdbx_seq_one_letter_code
_entity_poly.pdbx_strand_id
1 'polypeptide(L)'
;MTSHVHHVTVDCANAYELATFWAQVLGSPVSDDDVPGDPEALVETPGTALLFITVPEPKSTKNRIHFDVQPDDRTRDEEVERLLALGATLVADHRRPNGRGWATLADPEGNEFCVECSARERALLTGARLPVTADDVTSAVRLAVAALRESPAKDWHIPAGTLTWDCWETVEHLSDDLFAYAAQLGPQSPPLDREVPFHWTRRHEGGPANAIFADPAAGTAGLLQTLEACGAMLAAMVRTTSPDVRSYHGFGISDAEGFAAMGVVETLVHTHDLAEGLGIGWTPPADLCDRVLARLFPDAPDDSDRWTVLLWSTGRAELPGRARVSSWKWQGAPAADTTQP
;
A
#
# COMPACT_ATOMS: atom_id res chain seq x y z
N MET A 1 -25.67 11.63 35.61
CA MET A 1 -24.62 10.63 35.91
C MET A 1 -24.47 9.77 34.68
N THR A 2 -23.24 9.41 34.32
CA THR A 2 -22.92 8.54 33.19
C THR A 2 -22.31 7.24 33.71
N SER A 3 -22.59 6.12 33.04
CA SER A 3 -22.05 4.80 33.39
C SER A 3 -20.68 4.56 32.73
N HIS A 4 -19.89 3.64 33.27
CA HIS A 4 -18.67 3.10 32.65
C HIS A 4 -18.81 1.59 32.45
N VAL A 5 -18.03 1.02 31.52
CA VAL A 5 -17.95 -0.43 31.35
C VAL A 5 -16.98 -0.98 32.39
N HIS A 6 -17.48 -1.82 33.30
CA HIS A 6 -16.71 -2.34 34.43
C HIS A 6 -15.88 -3.57 34.06
N HIS A 7 -16.50 -4.58 33.44
CA HIS A 7 -15.82 -5.77 32.90
C HIS A 7 -16.41 -6.21 31.56
N VAL A 8 -15.60 -6.92 30.78
CA VAL A 8 -16.03 -7.74 29.64
C VAL A 8 -16.05 -9.19 30.09
N THR A 9 -17.16 -9.88 29.86
CA THR A 9 -17.36 -11.26 30.29
C THR A 9 -17.15 -12.24 29.14
N VAL A 10 -16.44 -13.33 29.42
CA VAL A 10 -16.16 -14.41 28.48
C VAL A 10 -16.62 -15.73 29.09
N ASP A 11 -17.49 -16.43 28.37
CA ASP A 11 -17.93 -17.78 28.73
C ASP A 11 -16.84 -18.80 28.38
N CYS A 12 -16.60 -19.75 29.27
CA CYS A 12 -15.53 -20.76 29.16
C CYS A 12 -15.87 -22.03 29.92
N ALA A 13 -15.10 -23.10 29.72
CA ALA A 13 -15.23 -24.37 30.42
C ALA A 13 -14.47 -24.38 31.75
N ASN A 14 -13.41 -23.58 31.89
CA ASN A 14 -12.66 -23.45 33.14
C ASN A 14 -12.23 -21.99 33.39
N ALA A 15 -13.03 -21.28 34.19
CA ALA A 15 -12.79 -19.86 34.48
C ALA A 15 -11.40 -19.58 35.06
N TYR A 16 -10.95 -20.36 36.05
CA TYR A 16 -9.68 -20.11 36.72
C TYR A 16 -8.46 -20.36 35.81
N GLU A 17 -8.48 -21.45 35.03
CA GLU A 17 -7.38 -21.74 34.10
C GLU A 17 -7.30 -20.69 32.98
N LEU A 18 -8.45 -20.28 32.44
CA LEU A 18 -8.47 -19.27 31.38
C LEU A 18 -8.09 -17.88 31.90
N ALA A 19 -8.54 -17.51 33.11
CA ALA A 19 -8.11 -16.30 33.79
C ALA A 19 -6.59 -16.32 34.04
N THR A 20 -6.02 -17.46 34.44
CA THR A 20 -4.57 -17.61 34.65
C THR A 20 -3.77 -17.45 33.35
N PHE A 21 -4.29 -17.92 32.21
CA PHE A 21 -3.70 -17.65 30.90
C PHE A 21 -3.73 -16.14 30.59
N TRP A 22 -4.91 -15.50 30.68
CA TRP A 22 -5.07 -14.08 30.38
C TRP A 22 -4.31 -13.15 31.34
N ALA A 23 -4.14 -13.56 32.59
CA ALA A 23 -3.27 -12.88 33.56
C ALA A 23 -1.81 -12.80 33.06
N GLN A 24 -1.30 -13.88 32.46
CA GLN A 24 0.02 -13.90 31.84
C GLN A 24 0.09 -13.13 30.51
N VAL A 25 -1.01 -13.10 29.74
CA VAL A 25 -1.10 -12.28 28.52
C VAL A 25 -0.96 -10.80 28.88
N LEU A 26 -1.75 -10.34 29.85
CA LEU A 26 -1.93 -8.92 30.18
C LEU A 26 -1.01 -8.41 31.30
N GLY A 27 -0.23 -9.30 31.92
CA GLY A 27 0.60 -8.95 33.08
C GLY A 27 -0.21 -8.41 34.26
N SER A 28 -1.47 -8.83 34.39
CA SER A 28 -2.42 -8.40 35.41
C SER A 28 -2.82 -9.60 36.28
N PRO A 29 -3.03 -9.43 37.59
CA PRO A 29 -3.32 -10.55 38.48
C PRO A 29 -4.76 -11.07 38.27
N VAL A 30 -4.94 -12.36 38.54
CA VAL A 30 -6.28 -12.89 38.88
C VAL A 30 -6.62 -12.36 40.28
N SER A 31 -7.90 -12.06 40.55
CA SER A 31 -8.32 -11.59 41.88
C SER A 31 -7.90 -12.58 42.97
N ASP A 32 -7.45 -12.05 44.11
CA ASP A 32 -7.01 -12.85 45.26
C ASP A 32 -8.16 -13.69 45.88
N ASP A 33 -9.40 -13.32 45.60
CA ASP A 33 -10.61 -14.01 46.07
C ASP A 33 -10.97 -15.24 45.21
N ASP A 34 -10.43 -15.35 43.99
CA ASP A 34 -10.76 -16.43 43.04
C ASP A 34 -9.77 -17.60 43.17
N VAL A 35 -10.29 -18.82 43.28
CA VAL A 35 -9.49 -20.06 43.44
C VAL A 35 -9.89 -21.14 42.42
N PRO A 36 -9.05 -22.18 42.20
CA PRO A 36 -9.39 -23.26 41.28
C PRO A 36 -10.74 -23.92 41.59
N GLY A 37 -11.62 -23.97 40.59
CA GLY A 37 -12.95 -24.57 40.70
C GLY A 37 -14.08 -23.59 40.97
N ASP A 38 -13.78 -22.30 41.17
CA ASP A 38 -14.81 -21.26 41.27
C ASP A 38 -15.58 -21.10 39.94
N PRO A 39 -16.87 -20.74 40.00
CA PRO A 39 -17.71 -20.62 38.82
C PRO A 39 -17.31 -19.42 37.94
N GLU A 40 -16.54 -18.48 38.48
CA GLU A 40 -16.02 -17.33 37.76
C GLU A 40 -14.61 -16.98 38.26
N ALA A 41 -13.86 -16.24 37.46
CA ALA A 41 -12.56 -15.70 37.84
C ALA A 41 -12.31 -14.37 37.11
N LEU A 42 -11.79 -13.38 37.83
CA LEU A 42 -11.57 -12.02 37.36
C LEU A 42 -10.08 -11.72 37.17
N VAL A 43 -9.72 -11.14 36.02
CA VAL A 43 -8.39 -10.56 35.80
C VAL A 43 -8.46 -9.05 35.98
N GLU A 44 -7.74 -8.53 36.98
CA GLU A 44 -7.77 -7.14 37.42
C GLU A 44 -6.85 -6.25 36.57
N THR A 45 -7.35 -5.82 35.41
CA THR A 45 -6.61 -4.90 34.54
C THR A 45 -6.75 -3.44 35.01
N PRO A 46 -5.79 -2.54 34.69
CA PRO A 46 -5.90 -1.11 34.99
C PRO A 46 -7.09 -0.37 34.32
N GLY A 47 -7.83 -1.04 33.43
CA GLY A 47 -8.95 -0.48 32.68
C GLY A 47 -10.22 -1.31 32.88
N THR A 48 -10.75 -1.87 31.79
CA THR A 48 -11.90 -2.79 31.87
C THR A 48 -11.39 -4.19 32.21
N ALA A 49 -11.85 -4.74 33.34
CA ALA A 49 -11.47 -6.07 33.78
C ALA A 49 -12.01 -7.17 32.84
N LEU A 50 -11.36 -8.33 32.84
CA LEU A 50 -11.87 -9.51 32.13
C LEU A 50 -12.45 -10.47 33.15
N LEU A 51 -13.73 -10.82 32.99
CA LEU A 51 -14.41 -11.79 33.84
C LEU A 51 -14.64 -13.08 33.03
N PHE A 52 -14.15 -14.20 33.52
CA PHE A 52 -14.36 -15.51 32.92
C PHE A 52 -15.43 -16.25 33.72
N ILE A 53 -16.44 -16.81 33.04
CA ILE A 53 -17.54 -17.55 33.68
C ILE A 53 -17.57 -18.97 33.13
N THR A 54 -17.63 -19.94 34.04
CA THR A 54 -17.75 -21.36 33.71
C THR A 54 -19.17 -21.68 33.26
N VAL A 55 -19.30 -22.13 32.01
CA VAL A 55 -20.56 -22.60 31.42
C VAL A 55 -20.41 -24.05 30.91
N PRO A 56 -21.47 -24.87 30.93
CA PRO A 56 -21.39 -26.25 30.48
C PRO A 56 -21.34 -26.39 28.95
N GLU A 57 -21.76 -25.37 28.20
CA GLU A 57 -21.81 -25.41 26.73
C GLU A 57 -20.46 -25.07 26.10
N PRO A 58 -19.93 -25.91 25.19
CA PRO A 58 -18.74 -25.56 24.43
C PRO A 58 -19.03 -24.44 23.41
N LYS A 59 -18.00 -23.65 23.09
CA LYS A 59 -18.05 -22.64 22.03
C LYS A 59 -18.47 -23.27 20.69
N SER A 60 -19.53 -22.71 20.08
CA SER A 60 -20.11 -23.23 18.84
C SER A 60 -19.97 -22.30 17.64
N THR A 61 -19.67 -21.01 17.85
CA THR A 61 -19.51 -20.02 16.79
C THR A 61 -18.36 -19.06 17.09
N LYS A 62 -17.97 -18.26 16.10
CA LYS A 62 -16.95 -17.21 16.27
C LYS A 62 -17.44 -16.16 17.28
N ASN A 63 -16.53 -15.68 18.13
CA ASN A 63 -16.80 -14.57 19.03
C ASN A 63 -17.20 -13.30 18.24
N ARG A 64 -18.22 -12.58 18.74
CA ARG A 64 -18.71 -11.33 18.13
C ARG A 64 -17.99 -10.09 18.64
N ILE A 65 -17.27 -10.25 19.75
CA ILE A 65 -16.35 -9.29 20.34
C ILE A 65 -14.97 -9.93 20.25
N HIS A 66 -13.95 -9.12 19.98
CA HIS A 66 -12.56 -9.57 19.88
C HIS A 66 -11.71 -8.67 20.78
N PHE A 67 -10.73 -9.27 21.45
CA PHE A 67 -9.69 -8.53 22.13
C PHE A 67 -8.55 -8.30 21.14
N ASP A 68 -8.10 -7.06 21.03
CA ASP A 68 -6.92 -6.70 20.27
C ASP A 68 -5.84 -6.31 21.28
N VAL A 69 -4.83 -7.17 21.43
CA VAL A 69 -3.72 -6.96 22.36
C VAL A 69 -2.56 -6.27 21.64
N GLN A 70 -1.99 -5.28 22.30
CA GLN A 70 -0.82 -4.55 21.84
C GLN A 70 0.32 -4.77 22.83
N PRO A 71 1.46 -5.35 22.43
CA PRO A 71 2.61 -5.48 23.31
C PRO A 71 3.26 -4.11 23.58
N ASP A 72 3.72 -3.88 24.81
CA ASP A 72 4.35 -2.61 25.21
C ASP A 72 5.88 -2.62 25.00
N ASP A 73 6.54 -3.73 25.32
CA ASP A 73 7.99 -3.84 25.48
C ASP A 73 8.68 -4.70 24.40
N ARG A 74 7.89 -5.34 23.52
CA ARG A 74 8.38 -6.28 22.51
C ARG A 74 7.64 -6.12 21.18
N THR A 75 8.16 -6.78 20.15
CA THR A 75 7.53 -6.80 18.84
C THR A 75 6.28 -7.67 18.81
N ARG A 76 5.41 -7.46 17.82
CA ARG A 76 4.26 -8.34 17.56
C ARG A 76 4.71 -9.79 17.40
N ASP A 77 5.80 -10.01 16.67
CA ASP A 77 6.24 -11.37 16.34
C ASP A 77 6.83 -12.07 17.57
N GLU A 78 7.61 -11.37 18.41
CA GLU A 78 8.06 -11.87 19.72
C GLU A 78 6.87 -12.16 20.65
N GLU A 79 5.84 -11.32 20.63
CA GLU A 79 4.63 -11.53 21.42
C GLU A 79 3.83 -12.74 20.93
N VAL A 80 3.69 -12.93 19.61
CA VAL A 80 3.08 -14.13 19.04
C VAL A 80 3.84 -15.38 19.48
N GLU A 81 5.16 -15.39 19.40
CA GLU A 81 5.99 -16.52 19.86
C GLU A 81 5.78 -16.82 21.36
N ARG A 82 5.74 -15.78 22.20
CA ARG A 82 5.49 -15.92 23.64
C ARG A 82 4.11 -16.51 23.90
N LEU A 83 3.07 -16.01 23.23
CA LEU A 83 1.70 -16.44 23.45
C LEU A 83 1.47 -17.87 22.95
N LEU A 84 2.10 -18.26 21.84
CA LEU A 84 2.11 -19.67 21.39
C LEU A 84 2.77 -20.57 22.44
N ALA A 85 3.86 -20.13 23.07
CA ALA A 85 4.50 -20.89 24.16
C ALA A 85 3.63 -20.99 25.43
N LEU A 86 2.72 -20.05 25.66
CA LEU A 86 1.74 -20.07 26.76
C LEU A 86 0.50 -20.94 26.47
N GLY A 87 0.35 -21.48 25.26
CA GLY A 87 -0.75 -22.36 24.88
C GLY A 87 -1.78 -21.74 23.93
N ALA A 88 -1.53 -20.53 23.42
CA ALA A 88 -2.33 -20.00 22.32
C ALA A 88 -2.08 -20.76 21.00
N THR A 89 -2.99 -20.63 20.05
CA THR A 89 -2.89 -21.22 18.71
C THR A 89 -3.02 -20.16 17.62
N LEU A 90 -2.21 -20.21 16.56
CA LEU A 90 -2.33 -19.30 15.41
C LEU A 90 -3.50 -19.71 14.53
N VAL A 91 -4.50 -18.84 14.41
CA VAL A 91 -5.72 -19.07 13.62
C VAL A 91 -5.59 -18.49 12.23
N ALA A 92 -5.08 -17.26 12.12
CA ALA A 92 -4.89 -16.59 10.84
C ALA A 92 -3.74 -15.59 10.90
N ASP A 93 -2.94 -15.54 9.83
CA ASP A 93 -1.86 -14.59 9.68
C ASP A 93 -2.28 -13.47 8.72
N HIS A 94 -2.50 -12.27 9.28
CA HIS A 94 -2.86 -11.06 8.53
C HIS A 94 -1.72 -10.04 8.54
N ARG A 95 -0.50 -10.47 8.87
CA ARG A 95 0.70 -9.65 8.78
C ARG A 95 0.99 -9.36 7.33
N ARG A 96 1.28 -8.10 7.03
CA ARG A 96 1.54 -7.62 5.66
C ARG A 96 3.04 -7.44 5.46
N PRO A 97 3.54 -7.56 4.22
CA PRO A 97 4.96 -7.33 3.91
C PRO A 97 5.48 -5.96 4.33
N ASN A 98 4.59 -4.97 4.48
CA ASN A 98 4.91 -3.63 4.96
C ASN A 98 5.04 -3.52 6.50
N GLY A 99 5.14 -4.64 7.21
CA GLY A 99 5.25 -4.70 8.67
C GLY A 99 3.94 -4.48 9.43
N ARG A 100 2.89 -3.92 8.78
CA ARG A 100 1.57 -3.69 9.39
C ARG A 100 0.74 -4.98 9.45
N GLY A 101 -0.49 -4.86 9.95
CA GLY A 101 -1.42 -5.99 10.14
C GLY A 101 -1.28 -6.61 11.53
N TRP A 102 -1.95 -7.74 11.72
CA TRP A 102 -2.04 -8.45 13.00
C TRP A 102 -1.96 -9.96 12.77
N ALA A 103 -1.71 -10.72 13.83
CA ALA A 103 -1.93 -12.16 13.85
C ALA A 103 -3.18 -12.44 14.67
N THR A 104 -4.08 -13.28 14.18
CA THR A 104 -5.22 -13.76 14.98
C THR A 104 -4.82 -15.07 15.65
N LEU A 105 -4.82 -15.06 16.98
CA LEU A 105 -4.61 -16.23 17.82
C LEU A 105 -5.94 -16.67 18.44
N ALA A 106 -5.96 -17.89 18.97
CA ALA A 106 -6.98 -18.34 19.89
C ALA A 106 -6.35 -18.77 21.21
N ASP A 107 -6.99 -18.46 22.32
CA ASP A 107 -6.61 -18.93 23.65
C ASP A 107 -6.81 -20.46 23.80
N PRO A 108 -6.44 -21.08 24.94
CA PRO A 108 -6.55 -22.54 25.12
C PRO A 108 -7.96 -23.11 24.93
N GLU A 109 -9.00 -22.27 25.03
CA GLU A 109 -10.40 -22.67 24.84
C GLU A 109 -10.97 -22.29 23.46
N GLY A 110 -10.16 -21.71 22.58
CA GLY A 110 -10.55 -21.39 21.21
C GLY A 110 -11.20 -20.01 21.05
N ASN A 111 -11.11 -19.12 22.04
CA ASN A 111 -11.57 -17.74 21.90
C ASN A 111 -10.56 -16.92 21.12
N GLU A 112 -11.02 -16.29 20.03
CA GLU A 112 -10.14 -15.55 19.13
C GLU A 112 -9.78 -14.16 19.67
N PHE A 113 -8.51 -13.78 19.52
CA PHE A 113 -7.99 -12.44 19.81
C PHE A 113 -6.87 -12.07 18.82
N CYS A 114 -6.63 -10.77 18.60
CA CYS A 114 -5.61 -10.30 17.68
C CYS A 114 -4.39 -9.79 18.43
N VAL A 115 -3.19 -10.07 17.91
CA VAL A 115 -1.93 -9.46 18.35
C VAL A 115 -1.53 -8.41 17.33
N GLU A 116 -1.57 -7.15 17.76
CA GLU A 116 -1.20 -6.00 16.95
C GLU A 116 0.29 -5.64 17.09
N CYS A 117 0.79 -4.76 16.22
CA CYS A 117 2.07 -4.10 16.42
C CYS A 117 2.06 -3.28 17.72
N SER A 118 3.16 -3.38 18.48
CA SER A 118 3.45 -2.46 19.58
C SER A 118 3.36 -1.00 19.15
N ALA A 119 3.13 -0.10 20.10
CA ALA A 119 3.15 1.33 19.81
C ALA A 119 4.50 1.75 19.20
N ARG A 120 5.60 1.15 19.67
CA ARG A 120 6.96 1.38 19.13
C ARG A 120 7.10 0.89 17.69
N GLU A 121 6.72 -0.34 17.38
CA GLU A 121 6.72 -0.85 15.99
C GLU A 121 5.83 0.01 15.11
N ARG A 122 4.64 0.36 15.58
CA ARG A 122 3.71 1.22 14.84
C ARG A 122 4.33 2.59 14.57
N ALA A 123 5.02 3.18 15.55
CA ALA A 123 5.73 4.45 15.38
C ALA A 123 6.91 4.33 14.42
N LEU A 124 7.68 3.24 14.45
CA LEU A 124 8.74 2.98 13.47
C LEU A 124 8.17 2.79 12.05
N LEU A 125 6.98 2.21 11.93
CA LEU A 125 6.18 2.14 10.70
C LEU A 125 5.50 3.47 10.33
N THR A 126 5.53 4.46 11.23
CA THR A 126 5.00 5.82 11.06
C THR A 126 6.20 6.77 10.99
N GLY A 127 6.98 6.63 9.91
CA GLY A 127 8.24 7.37 9.70
C GLY A 127 9.17 6.69 8.70
N ALA A 128 9.06 5.37 8.52
CA ALA A 128 9.67 4.67 7.39
C ALA A 128 8.78 4.85 6.15
N ARG A 129 9.28 5.57 5.13
CA ARG A 129 8.67 5.62 3.80
C ARG A 129 8.37 4.18 3.35
N LEU A 130 7.09 3.86 3.14
CA LEU A 130 6.74 2.58 2.52
C LEU A 130 7.30 2.59 1.10
N PRO A 131 8.07 1.56 0.72
CA PRO A 131 8.67 1.54 -0.62
C PRO A 131 7.57 1.43 -1.67
N VAL A 132 7.86 1.92 -2.88
CA VAL A 132 6.99 1.65 -4.03
C VAL A 132 7.36 0.29 -4.59
N THR A 133 6.38 -0.58 -4.76
CA THR A 133 6.57 -1.97 -5.10
C THR A 133 6.01 -2.31 -6.49
N ALA A 134 6.36 -3.49 -7.01
CA ALA A 134 5.76 -4.04 -8.22
C ALA A 134 4.23 -4.21 -8.11
N ASP A 135 3.72 -4.44 -6.90
CA ASP A 135 2.27 -4.58 -6.66
C ASP A 135 1.55 -3.23 -6.73
N ASP A 136 2.26 -2.13 -6.43
CA ASP A 136 1.74 -0.77 -6.61
C ASP A 136 1.60 -0.43 -8.10
N VAL A 137 2.59 -0.79 -8.93
CA VAL A 137 2.50 -0.67 -10.40
C VAL A 137 1.32 -1.47 -10.93
N THR A 138 1.21 -2.73 -10.51
CA THR A 138 0.09 -3.61 -10.91
C THR A 138 -1.27 -3.01 -10.50
N SER A 139 -1.35 -2.47 -9.29
CA SER A 139 -2.59 -1.86 -8.76
C SER A 139 -2.96 -0.59 -9.51
N ALA A 140 -1.99 0.30 -9.77
CA ALA A 140 -2.21 1.54 -10.51
C ALA A 140 -2.72 1.26 -11.93
N VAL A 141 -2.07 0.35 -12.66
CA VAL A 141 -2.47 -0.03 -14.02
C VAL A 141 -3.84 -0.69 -14.04
N ARG A 142 -4.12 -1.60 -13.11
CA ARG A 142 -5.44 -2.24 -13.00
C ARG A 142 -6.54 -1.22 -12.75
N LEU A 143 -6.32 -0.26 -11.86
CA LEU A 143 -7.30 0.79 -11.55
C LEU A 143 -7.51 1.72 -12.75
N ALA A 144 -6.44 2.13 -13.41
CA ALA A 144 -6.50 2.96 -14.61
C ALA A 144 -7.30 2.28 -15.72
N VAL A 145 -6.95 1.03 -16.06
CA VAL A 145 -7.65 0.25 -17.09
C VAL A 145 -9.12 0.04 -16.73
N ALA A 146 -9.43 -0.25 -15.46
CA ALA A 146 -10.81 -0.39 -15.01
C ALA A 146 -11.60 0.91 -15.21
N ALA A 147 -11.04 2.06 -14.85
CA ALA A 147 -11.71 3.35 -15.04
C ALA A 147 -11.89 3.69 -16.54
N LEU A 148 -10.85 3.49 -17.35
CA LEU A 148 -10.87 3.80 -18.78
C LEU A 148 -11.86 2.91 -19.56
N ARG A 149 -12.08 1.66 -19.13
CA ARG A 149 -13.09 0.75 -19.72
C ARG A 149 -14.53 1.26 -19.55
N GLU A 150 -14.80 2.08 -18.53
CA GLU A 150 -16.13 2.65 -18.29
C GLU A 150 -16.42 3.86 -19.21
N SER A 151 -15.46 4.29 -20.03
CA SER A 151 -15.65 5.43 -20.94
C SER A 151 -16.78 5.17 -21.95
N PRO A 152 -17.78 6.08 -22.03
CA PRO A 152 -18.82 5.99 -23.05
C PRO A 152 -18.34 6.47 -24.43
N ALA A 153 -17.15 7.07 -24.50
CA ALA A 153 -16.61 7.63 -25.72
C ALA A 153 -16.20 6.52 -26.69
N LYS A 154 -16.74 6.59 -27.91
CA LYS A 154 -16.43 5.66 -29.00
C LYS A 154 -15.18 6.04 -29.79
N ASP A 155 -14.82 7.31 -29.74
CA ASP A 155 -13.65 7.86 -30.41
C ASP A 155 -12.70 8.42 -29.36
N TRP A 156 -11.46 7.93 -29.37
CA TRP A 156 -10.40 8.34 -28.45
C TRP A 156 -9.39 9.27 -29.13
N HIS A 157 -9.65 9.68 -30.38
CA HIS A 157 -8.93 10.76 -31.06
C HIS A 157 -9.48 12.14 -30.71
N ILE A 158 -9.70 12.35 -29.40
CA ILE A 158 -10.09 13.62 -28.79
C ILE A 158 -9.02 14.04 -27.79
N PRO A 159 -8.84 15.34 -27.51
CA PRO A 159 -7.81 15.79 -26.58
C PRO A 159 -7.90 15.13 -25.20
N ALA A 160 -6.77 14.69 -24.66
CA ALA A 160 -6.67 14.18 -23.28
C ALA A 160 -6.59 15.34 -22.29
N GLY A 161 -7.75 15.83 -21.86
CA GLY A 161 -7.85 16.93 -20.91
C GLY A 161 -7.25 18.22 -21.47
N THR A 162 -6.19 18.71 -20.83
CA THR A 162 -5.46 19.92 -21.28
C THR A 162 -4.25 19.63 -22.18
N LEU A 163 -3.95 18.35 -22.44
CA LEU A 163 -2.83 17.96 -23.30
C LEU A 163 -3.10 18.30 -24.77
N THR A 164 -2.01 18.48 -25.53
CA THR A 164 -2.07 18.60 -26.99
C THR A 164 -2.25 17.25 -27.69
N TRP A 165 -2.01 16.14 -26.97
CA TRP A 165 -2.19 14.78 -27.45
C TRP A 165 -3.63 14.34 -27.29
N ASP A 166 -4.05 13.42 -28.15
CA ASP A 166 -5.35 12.78 -27.99
C ASP A 166 -5.31 11.65 -26.93
N CYS A 167 -6.49 11.14 -26.54
CA CYS A 167 -6.60 10.07 -25.56
C CYS A 167 -5.96 8.76 -26.05
N TRP A 168 -5.95 8.49 -27.36
CA TRP A 168 -5.28 7.30 -27.91
C TRP A 168 -3.77 7.40 -27.72
N GLU A 169 -3.17 8.49 -28.19
CA GLU A 169 -1.74 8.77 -28.09
C GLU A 169 -1.26 8.81 -26.64
N THR A 170 -2.08 9.34 -25.73
CA THR A 170 -1.75 9.42 -24.32
C THR A 170 -1.68 8.03 -23.67
N VAL A 171 -2.53 7.07 -24.08
CA VAL A 171 -2.42 5.68 -23.61
C VAL A 171 -1.26 4.94 -24.27
N GLU A 172 -0.95 5.23 -25.54
CA GLU A 172 0.26 4.70 -26.19
C GLU A 172 1.52 5.19 -25.48
N HIS A 173 1.60 6.49 -25.18
CA HIS A 173 2.69 7.09 -24.40
C HIS A 173 2.81 6.45 -23.01
N LEU A 174 1.71 6.33 -22.27
CA LEU A 174 1.72 5.68 -20.96
C LEU A 174 2.19 4.22 -21.05
N SER A 175 1.75 3.48 -22.07
CA SER A 175 2.21 2.11 -22.31
C SER A 175 3.72 2.08 -22.55
N ASP A 176 4.20 3.02 -23.36
CA ASP A 176 5.60 3.14 -23.75
C ASP A 176 6.51 3.53 -22.58
N ASP A 177 6.08 4.45 -21.70
CA ASP A 177 6.81 4.78 -20.47
C ASP A 177 7.02 3.55 -19.58
N LEU A 178 5.95 2.78 -19.34
CA LEU A 178 6.02 1.56 -18.53
C LEU A 178 6.95 0.53 -19.19
N PHE A 179 6.88 0.37 -20.52
CA PHE A 179 7.79 -0.48 -21.27
C PHE A 179 9.25 -0.01 -21.17
N ALA A 180 9.50 1.29 -21.38
CA ALA A 180 10.82 1.88 -21.37
C ALA A 180 11.48 1.76 -19.99
N TYR A 181 10.73 1.99 -18.92
CA TYR A 181 11.19 1.77 -17.55
C TYR A 181 11.55 0.31 -17.28
N ALA A 182 10.73 -0.63 -17.77
CA ALA A 182 11.03 -2.06 -17.67
C ALA A 182 12.32 -2.40 -18.46
N ALA A 183 12.44 -1.86 -19.66
CA ALA A 183 13.59 -2.06 -20.54
C ALA A 183 14.88 -1.49 -19.95
N GLN A 184 14.82 -0.35 -19.25
CA GLN A 184 15.96 0.24 -18.54
C GLN A 184 16.52 -0.66 -17.43
N LEU A 185 15.69 -1.52 -16.85
CA LEU A 185 16.11 -2.50 -15.83
C LEU A 185 16.57 -3.83 -16.43
N GLY A 186 16.35 -4.06 -17.72
CA GLY A 186 16.58 -5.34 -18.40
C GLY A 186 18.04 -5.79 -18.52
N PRO A 187 18.99 -4.92 -18.91
CA PRO A 187 20.39 -5.31 -19.06
C PRO A 187 21.01 -5.77 -17.73
N GLN A 188 21.92 -6.75 -17.78
CA GLN A 188 22.70 -7.16 -16.61
C GLN A 188 23.56 -6.02 -16.04
N SER A 189 23.95 -5.06 -16.88
CA SER A 189 24.66 -3.85 -16.49
C SER A 189 24.02 -2.66 -17.22
N PRO A 190 22.95 -2.07 -16.66
CA PRO A 190 22.25 -0.99 -17.33
C PRO A 190 23.13 0.24 -17.57
N PRO A 191 22.88 1.00 -18.65
CA PRO A 191 23.57 2.26 -18.91
C PRO A 191 23.20 3.30 -17.83
N LEU A 192 24.18 4.13 -17.46
CA LEU A 192 24.03 5.22 -16.49
C LEU A 192 24.03 6.62 -17.15
N ASP A 193 24.23 6.70 -18.45
CA ASP A 193 24.39 7.98 -19.18
C ASP A 193 23.41 8.13 -20.34
N ARG A 194 22.61 7.11 -20.62
CA ARG A 194 21.67 7.06 -21.74
C ARG A 194 20.59 6.01 -21.53
N GLU A 195 19.51 6.14 -22.28
CA GLU A 195 18.50 5.10 -22.41
C GLU A 195 19.04 3.88 -23.19
N VAL A 196 18.48 2.71 -22.91
CA VAL A 196 18.65 1.51 -23.72
C VAL A 196 18.16 1.85 -25.13
N PRO A 197 18.97 1.56 -26.17
CA PRO A 197 18.79 2.17 -27.49
C PRO A 197 17.69 1.47 -28.31
N PHE A 198 16.45 1.49 -27.80
CA PHE A 198 15.27 1.22 -28.61
C PHE A 198 15.10 2.30 -29.67
N HIS A 199 14.45 1.96 -30.78
CA HIS A 199 14.19 2.92 -31.84
C HIS A 199 12.93 3.72 -31.51
N TRP A 200 13.10 5.01 -31.27
CA TRP A 200 12.02 5.94 -30.94
C TRP A 200 11.52 6.66 -32.19
N THR A 201 10.22 6.70 -32.38
CA THR A 201 9.60 7.39 -33.53
C THR A 201 8.35 8.17 -33.11
N ARG A 202 7.98 9.18 -33.89
CA ARG A 202 6.74 9.94 -33.72
C ARG A 202 5.83 9.65 -34.90
N ARG A 203 4.52 9.46 -34.66
CA ARG A 203 3.54 9.29 -35.74
C ARG A 203 3.26 10.59 -36.49
N HIS A 204 3.38 11.73 -35.80
CA HIS A 204 3.29 13.06 -36.40
C HIS A 204 4.10 14.10 -35.62
N GLU A 205 4.24 15.29 -36.19
CA GLU A 205 4.87 16.43 -35.52
C GLU A 205 4.08 16.82 -34.27
N GLY A 206 4.75 16.97 -33.13
CA GLY A 206 4.14 17.30 -31.84
C GLY A 206 3.56 16.12 -31.04
N GLY A 207 3.36 14.95 -31.65
CA GLY A 207 2.92 13.73 -30.95
C GLY A 207 4.04 13.09 -30.12
N PRO A 208 3.74 12.16 -29.20
CA PRO A 208 4.74 11.51 -28.35
C PRO A 208 5.72 10.68 -29.18
N ALA A 209 6.96 10.55 -28.68
CA ALA A 209 7.98 9.70 -29.29
C ALA A 209 8.01 8.38 -28.53
N ASN A 210 7.61 7.28 -29.18
CA ASN A 210 7.46 5.99 -28.54
C ASN A 210 8.29 4.91 -29.28
N ALA A 211 8.64 3.85 -28.56
CA ALA A 211 9.19 2.62 -29.12
C ALA A 211 8.08 1.57 -29.39
N ILE A 212 7.00 1.60 -28.61
CA ILE A 212 5.83 0.72 -28.78
C ILE A 212 4.57 1.50 -29.15
N PHE A 213 3.73 0.87 -29.97
CA PHE A 213 2.47 1.44 -30.41
C PHE A 213 1.40 0.35 -30.41
N ALA A 214 0.17 0.69 -30.05
CA ALA A 214 -0.94 -0.23 -30.18
C ALA A 214 -1.32 -0.39 -31.65
N ASP A 215 -1.82 -1.57 -32.01
CA ASP A 215 -2.43 -1.81 -33.32
C ASP A 215 -3.78 -1.08 -33.39
N PRO A 216 -3.95 -0.08 -34.27
CA PRO A 216 -5.21 0.64 -34.40
C PRO A 216 -6.40 -0.28 -34.74
N ALA A 217 -6.16 -1.39 -35.42
CA ALA A 217 -7.21 -2.35 -35.78
C ALA A 217 -7.80 -3.10 -34.56
N ALA A 218 -7.06 -3.15 -33.44
CA ALA A 218 -7.51 -3.78 -32.20
C ALA A 218 -8.43 -2.87 -31.37
N GLY A 219 -8.58 -1.60 -31.76
CA GLY A 219 -9.42 -0.61 -31.08
C GLY A 219 -8.99 -0.33 -29.64
N THR A 220 -9.87 0.34 -28.88
CA THR A 220 -9.61 0.75 -27.49
C THR A 220 -9.39 -0.44 -26.55
N ALA A 221 -10.02 -1.59 -26.83
CA ALA A 221 -9.79 -2.81 -26.07
C ALA A 221 -8.34 -3.33 -26.22
N GLY A 222 -7.80 -3.34 -27.45
CA GLY A 222 -6.41 -3.72 -27.70
C GLY A 222 -5.40 -2.69 -27.19
N LEU A 223 -5.75 -1.40 -27.25
CA LEU A 223 -4.97 -0.32 -26.65
C LEU A 223 -4.81 -0.54 -25.14
N LEU A 224 -5.90 -0.80 -24.41
CA LEU A 224 -5.85 -1.08 -22.98
C LEU A 224 -5.13 -2.40 -22.65
N GLN A 225 -5.23 -3.41 -23.52
CA GLN A 225 -4.45 -4.64 -23.36
C GLN A 225 -2.94 -4.39 -23.52
N THR A 226 -2.55 -3.44 -24.37
CA THR A 226 -1.15 -3.01 -24.53
C THR A 226 -0.66 -2.37 -23.24
N LEU A 227 -1.45 -1.47 -22.65
CA LEU A 227 -1.18 -0.87 -21.34
C LEU A 227 -1.03 -1.93 -20.22
N GLU A 228 -1.94 -2.90 -20.15
CA GLU A 228 -1.87 -4.01 -19.19
C GLU A 228 -0.56 -4.82 -19.35
N ALA A 229 -0.17 -5.13 -20.59
CA ALA A 229 1.05 -5.89 -20.88
C ALA A 229 2.32 -5.13 -20.46
N CYS A 230 2.41 -3.84 -20.77
CA CYS A 230 3.56 -3.00 -20.42
C CYS A 230 3.67 -2.78 -18.90
N GLY A 231 2.53 -2.57 -18.23
CA GLY A 231 2.47 -2.54 -16.77
C GLY A 231 2.95 -3.84 -16.13
N ALA A 232 2.55 -4.99 -16.68
CA ALA A 232 3.02 -6.29 -16.21
C ALA A 232 4.53 -6.50 -16.43
N MET A 233 5.08 -6.01 -17.55
CA MET A 233 6.53 -6.06 -17.80
C MET A 233 7.30 -5.22 -16.77
N LEU A 234 6.86 -3.99 -16.49
CA LEU A 234 7.51 -3.17 -15.46
C LEU A 234 7.40 -3.83 -14.08
N ALA A 235 6.21 -4.29 -13.69
CA ALA A 235 6.03 -4.96 -12.40
C ALA A 235 6.92 -6.22 -12.29
N ALA A 236 7.06 -7.01 -13.35
CA ALA A 236 7.95 -8.16 -13.36
C ALA A 236 9.41 -7.76 -13.17
N MET A 237 9.89 -6.76 -13.92
CA MET A 237 11.27 -6.26 -13.81
C MET A 237 11.55 -5.70 -12.41
N VAL A 238 10.67 -4.86 -11.88
CA VAL A 238 10.80 -4.31 -10.52
C VAL A 238 10.91 -5.42 -9.48
N ARG A 239 10.15 -6.51 -9.65
CA ARG A 239 10.14 -7.63 -8.70
C ARG A 239 11.42 -8.47 -8.74
N THR A 240 12.04 -8.59 -9.91
CA THR A 240 13.20 -9.48 -10.12
C THR A 240 14.54 -8.77 -10.10
N THR A 241 14.57 -7.46 -10.30
CA THR A 241 15.81 -6.68 -10.34
C THR A 241 16.40 -6.52 -8.94
N SER A 242 17.72 -6.72 -8.83
CA SER A 242 18.43 -6.52 -7.57
C SER A 242 18.30 -5.05 -7.10
N PRO A 243 18.12 -4.79 -5.79
CA PRO A 243 18.13 -3.44 -5.22
C PRO A 243 19.41 -2.63 -5.49
N ASP A 244 20.52 -3.29 -5.83
CA ASP A 244 21.81 -2.63 -6.13
C ASP A 244 21.89 -2.11 -7.57
N VAL A 245 20.95 -2.50 -8.44
CA VAL A 245 20.95 -2.05 -9.84
C VAL A 245 20.60 -0.57 -9.91
N ARG A 246 21.34 0.14 -10.76
CA ARG A 246 21.12 1.54 -11.11
C ARG A 246 20.99 1.64 -12.62
N SER A 247 20.07 2.48 -13.08
CA SER A 247 19.87 2.75 -14.51
C SER A 247 19.51 4.20 -14.76
N TYR A 248 19.81 4.67 -15.96
CA TYR A 248 19.59 6.04 -16.38
C TYR A 248 18.09 6.38 -16.54
N HIS A 249 17.72 7.59 -16.17
CA HIS A 249 16.49 8.25 -16.59
C HIS A 249 16.80 9.73 -16.89
N GLY A 250 16.00 10.39 -17.73
CA GLY A 250 16.23 11.80 -18.11
C GLY A 250 16.27 12.78 -16.92
N PHE A 251 15.66 12.41 -15.79
CA PHE A 251 15.71 13.17 -14.53
C PHE A 251 16.75 12.69 -13.51
N GLY A 252 17.63 11.76 -13.90
CA GLY A 252 18.74 11.26 -13.08
C GLY A 252 18.79 9.74 -13.00
N ILE A 253 19.82 9.22 -12.34
CA ILE A 253 19.97 7.78 -12.08
C ILE A 253 18.87 7.31 -11.13
N SER A 254 18.30 6.14 -11.40
CA SER A 254 17.29 5.53 -10.56
C SER A 254 17.52 4.04 -10.31
N ASP A 255 16.83 3.51 -9.30
CA ASP A 255 16.78 2.10 -8.95
C ASP A 255 15.41 1.50 -9.32
N ALA A 256 15.24 0.19 -9.11
CA ALA A 256 14.00 -0.50 -9.45
C ALA A 256 12.75 0.12 -8.80
N GLU A 257 12.87 0.57 -7.54
CA GLU A 257 11.77 1.27 -6.86
C GLU A 257 11.48 2.64 -7.50
N GLY A 258 12.52 3.40 -7.86
CA GLY A 258 12.33 4.69 -8.51
C GLY A 258 11.59 4.55 -9.85
N PHE A 259 11.94 3.55 -10.67
CA PHE A 259 11.18 3.24 -11.88
C PHE A 259 9.75 2.76 -11.58
N ALA A 260 9.53 2.01 -10.50
CA ALA A 260 8.19 1.65 -10.06
C ALA A 260 7.37 2.90 -9.68
N ALA A 261 7.97 3.84 -8.96
CA ALA A 261 7.33 5.09 -8.57
C ALA A 261 7.02 5.98 -9.77
N MET A 262 7.92 6.08 -10.74
CA MET A 262 7.69 6.83 -11.99
C MET A 262 6.51 6.20 -12.75
N GLY A 263 6.51 4.88 -12.92
CA GLY A 263 5.42 4.16 -13.58
C GLY A 263 4.06 4.35 -12.88
N VAL A 264 4.03 4.36 -11.54
CA VAL A 264 2.80 4.68 -10.80
C VAL A 264 2.39 6.14 -11.03
N VAL A 265 3.28 7.12 -10.90
CA VAL A 265 2.96 8.54 -11.15
C VAL A 265 2.40 8.73 -12.54
N GLU A 266 3.10 8.25 -13.58
CA GLU A 266 2.66 8.36 -14.96
C GLU A 266 1.27 7.74 -15.16
N THR A 267 1.06 6.54 -14.60
CA THR A 267 -0.26 5.88 -14.68
C THR A 267 -1.36 6.70 -14.03
N LEU A 268 -1.17 7.16 -12.79
CA LEU A 268 -2.22 7.89 -12.06
C LEU A 268 -2.55 9.23 -12.71
N VAL A 269 -1.50 9.92 -13.19
CA VAL A 269 -1.59 11.28 -13.65
C VAL A 269 -2.04 11.35 -15.12
N HIS A 270 -1.58 10.47 -16.00
CA HIS A 270 -2.14 10.41 -17.35
C HIS A 270 -3.54 9.81 -17.38
N THR A 271 -3.92 8.97 -16.42
CA THR A 271 -5.34 8.60 -16.27
C THR A 271 -6.21 9.79 -15.88
N HIS A 272 -5.69 10.78 -15.14
CA HIS A 272 -6.41 12.02 -14.90
C HIS A 272 -6.63 12.81 -16.19
N ASP A 273 -5.57 13.00 -16.99
CA ASP A 273 -5.63 13.70 -18.28
C ASP A 273 -6.65 13.00 -19.22
N LEU A 274 -6.62 11.68 -19.27
CA LEU A 274 -7.58 10.85 -20.02
C LEU A 274 -9.00 10.97 -19.47
N ALA A 275 -9.17 10.95 -18.15
CA ALA A 275 -10.47 11.02 -17.51
C ALA A 275 -11.18 12.35 -17.81
N GLU A 276 -10.43 13.46 -17.80
CA GLU A 276 -10.94 14.77 -18.23
C GLU A 276 -11.38 14.76 -19.69
N GLY A 277 -10.54 14.25 -20.60
CA GLY A 277 -10.86 14.18 -22.03
C GLY A 277 -12.05 13.28 -22.36
N LEU A 278 -12.15 12.13 -21.68
CA LEU A 278 -13.20 11.14 -21.89
C LEU A 278 -14.50 11.44 -21.10
N GLY A 279 -14.46 12.44 -20.20
CA GLY A 279 -15.61 12.83 -19.38
C GLY A 279 -15.99 11.79 -18.32
N ILE A 280 -15.01 11.08 -17.76
CA ILE A 280 -15.20 10.08 -16.70
C ILE A 280 -14.63 10.55 -15.36
N GLY A 281 -15.12 9.98 -14.25
CA GLY A 281 -14.60 10.27 -12.92
C GLY A 281 -13.33 9.47 -12.62
N TRP A 282 -12.32 10.13 -12.03
CA TRP A 282 -11.08 9.49 -11.62
C TRP A 282 -10.58 10.02 -10.27
N THR A 283 -10.30 9.12 -9.34
CA THR A 283 -9.64 9.43 -8.08
C THR A 283 -8.89 8.19 -7.61
N PRO A 284 -7.54 8.22 -7.57
CA PRO A 284 -6.75 7.07 -7.14
C PRO A 284 -6.71 6.93 -5.60
N PRO A 285 -6.37 5.74 -5.08
CA PRO A 285 -6.15 5.53 -3.65
C PRO A 285 -5.08 6.47 -3.07
N ALA A 286 -5.41 7.14 -1.97
CA ALA A 286 -4.51 8.12 -1.34
C ALA A 286 -3.17 7.52 -0.89
N ASP A 287 -3.14 6.23 -0.55
CA ASP A 287 -1.93 5.53 -0.12
C ASP A 287 -0.94 5.30 -1.27
N LEU A 288 -1.41 5.10 -2.50
CA LEU A 288 -0.55 5.05 -3.69
C LEU A 288 0.06 6.43 -3.96
N CYS A 289 -0.75 7.49 -3.90
CA CYS A 289 -0.27 8.86 -4.04
C CYS A 289 0.79 9.21 -2.99
N ASP A 290 0.56 8.83 -1.74
CA ASP A 290 1.48 9.10 -0.65
C ASP A 290 2.85 8.43 -0.86
N ARG A 291 2.87 7.15 -1.27
CA ARG A 291 4.11 6.41 -1.52
C ARG A 291 4.95 7.03 -2.63
N VAL A 292 4.33 7.44 -3.74
CA VAL A 292 5.08 8.05 -4.85
C VAL A 292 5.51 9.48 -4.56
N LEU A 293 4.70 10.26 -3.83
CA LEU A 293 5.09 11.59 -3.35
C LEU A 293 6.33 11.48 -2.47
N ALA A 294 6.31 10.58 -1.48
CA ALA A 294 7.46 10.37 -0.60
C ALA A 294 8.71 9.87 -1.35
N ARG A 295 8.55 9.15 -2.48
CA ARG A 295 9.68 8.62 -3.26
C ARG A 295 10.30 9.63 -4.23
N LEU A 296 9.48 10.42 -4.91
CA LEU A 296 9.90 11.24 -6.05
C LEU A 296 9.80 12.75 -5.80
N PHE A 297 9.04 13.16 -4.79
CA PHE A 297 8.77 14.56 -4.45
C PHE A 297 8.96 14.78 -2.93
N PRO A 298 10.18 14.65 -2.39
CA PRO A 298 10.40 14.71 -0.94
C PRO A 298 10.02 16.07 -0.31
N ASP A 299 9.98 17.14 -1.10
CA ASP A 299 9.55 18.48 -0.67
C ASP A 299 8.03 18.70 -0.81
N ALA A 300 7.27 17.66 -1.21
CA ALA A 300 5.82 17.76 -1.33
C ALA A 300 5.20 17.93 0.05
N PRO A 301 4.20 18.82 0.19
CA PRO A 301 3.55 19.05 1.48
C PRO A 301 2.76 17.84 1.95
N ASP A 302 2.61 17.71 3.26
CA ASP A 302 1.91 16.63 3.96
C ASP A 302 0.60 17.08 4.63
N ASP A 303 0.25 18.36 4.51
CA ASP A 303 -0.89 19.02 5.16
C ASP A 303 -2.21 18.96 4.37
N SER A 304 -2.21 18.28 3.22
CA SER A 304 -3.29 18.31 2.23
C SER A 304 -3.57 16.92 1.65
N ASP A 305 -4.71 16.76 1.00
CA ASP A 305 -5.08 15.53 0.30
C ASP A 305 -3.98 15.08 -0.68
N ARG A 306 -3.59 13.80 -0.61
CA ARG A 306 -2.41 13.28 -1.31
C ARG A 306 -2.56 13.29 -2.82
N TRP A 307 -3.78 13.08 -3.32
CA TRP A 307 -4.03 13.15 -4.76
C TRP A 307 -3.94 14.59 -5.28
N THR A 308 -4.54 15.54 -4.56
CA THR A 308 -4.43 16.97 -4.86
C THR A 308 -2.98 17.45 -4.85
N VAL A 309 -2.19 17.02 -3.86
CA VAL A 309 -0.76 17.32 -3.79
C VAL A 309 -0.01 16.74 -5.00
N LEU A 310 -0.30 15.50 -5.40
CA LEU A 310 0.36 14.88 -6.57
C LEU A 310 0.03 15.60 -7.89
N LEU A 311 -1.23 16.02 -8.09
CA LEU A 311 -1.60 16.84 -9.25
C LEU A 311 -0.88 18.20 -9.24
N TRP A 312 -0.77 18.84 -8.08
CA TRP A 312 -0.02 20.10 -7.95
C TRP A 312 1.48 19.91 -8.20
N SER A 313 2.10 18.87 -7.61
CA SER A 313 3.53 18.54 -7.80
C SER A 313 3.89 18.22 -9.24
N THR A 314 2.92 17.82 -10.06
CA THR A 314 3.07 17.52 -11.49
C THR A 314 2.49 18.62 -12.41
N GLY A 315 2.18 19.80 -11.85
CA GLY A 315 1.77 21.00 -12.60
C GLY A 315 0.33 20.99 -13.15
N ARG A 316 -0.50 20.03 -12.76
CA ARG A 316 -1.86 19.81 -13.29
C ARG A 316 -2.96 20.48 -12.49
N ALA A 317 -2.72 20.77 -11.21
CA ALA A 317 -3.70 21.46 -10.36
C ALA A 317 -3.08 22.59 -9.55
N GLU A 318 -3.94 23.51 -9.09
CA GLU A 318 -3.59 24.51 -8.07
C GLU A 318 -3.70 23.88 -6.68
N LEU A 319 -2.89 24.37 -5.72
CA LEU A 319 -2.97 23.98 -4.31
C LEU A 319 -3.15 25.24 -3.46
N PRO A 320 -4.28 25.40 -2.73
CA PRO A 320 -4.57 26.63 -1.99
C PRO A 320 -3.44 27.05 -1.05
N GLY A 321 -3.09 28.34 -1.08
CA GLY A 321 -2.01 28.90 -0.26
C GLY A 321 -0.59 28.64 -0.79
N ARG A 322 -0.44 28.01 -1.95
CA ARG A 322 0.86 27.70 -2.57
C ARG A 322 0.93 28.24 -4.00
N ALA A 323 2.15 28.54 -4.46
CA ALA A 323 2.37 28.97 -5.83
C ALA A 323 2.14 27.81 -6.81
N ARG A 324 1.63 28.13 -8.01
CA ARG A 324 1.51 27.15 -9.09
C ARG A 324 2.89 26.61 -9.49
N VAL A 325 3.00 25.30 -9.63
CA VAL A 325 4.20 24.66 -10.18
C VAL A 325 4.19 24.81 -11.70
N SER A 326 5.15 25.57 -12.24
CA SER A 326 5.32 25.78 -13.69
C SER A 326 6.41 24.91 -14.31
N SER A 327 7.29 24.34 -13.49
CA SER A 327 8.27 23.33 -13.87
C SER A 327 8.51 22.38 -12.69
N TRP A 328 8.69 21.11 -12.99
CA TRP A 328 8.93 20.07 -11.98
C TRP A 328 9.91 19.03 -12.52
N LYS A 329 10.50 18.27 -11.60
CA LYS A 329 11.35 17.11 -11.90
C LYS A 329 11.15 16.06 -10.83
N TRP A 330 11.27 14.78 -11.19
CA TRP A 330 11.36 13.73 -10.19
C TRP A 330 12.74 13.71 -9.54
N GLN A 331 12.78 13.38 -8.25
CA GLN A 331 14.01 13.02 -7.56
C GLN A 331 14.21 11.50 -7.63
N GLY A 332 14.78 11.05 -8.75
CA GLY A 332 14.90 9.61 -9.07
C GLY A 332 16.02 8.88 -8.32
N ALA A 333 17.01 9.60 -7.79
CA ALA A 333 18.12 9.00 -7.05
C ALA A 333 17.61 8.17 -5.86
N PRO A 334 18.22 7.01 -5.56
CA PRO A 334 17.88 6.25 -4.37
C PRO A 334 18.08 7.10 -3.11
N ALA A 335 17.18 6.94 -2.13
CA ALA A 335 17.25 7.71 -0.89
C ALA A 335 18.59 7.52 -0.15
N ALA A 336 19.20 6.33 -0.25
CA ALA A 336 20.51 6.04 0.33
C ALA A 336 21.67 6.85 -0.29
N ASP A 337 21.51 7.31 -1.54
CA ASP A 337 22.52 8.08 -2.27
C ASP A 337 22.32 9.60 -2.09
N THR A 338 21.21 10.03 -1.47
CA THR A 338 20.90 11.45 -1.22
C THR A 338 21.49 12.01 0.08
N THR A 339 22.14 11.17 0.91
CA THR A 339 22.95 11.64 2.05
C THR A 339 24.41 11.89 1.64
N GLN A 340 24.67 13.02 0.97
CA GLN A 340 25.84 13.92 1.16
C GLN A 340 25.91 14.97 0.02
N PRO A 341 26.41 16.20 0.29
CA PRO A 341 26.96 16.72 1.54
C PRO A 341 25.99 17.58 2.36
#